data_AF-A0A077EJN9-F1
#
_entry.id   AF-A0A077EJN9-F1
#
_cell.length_a   1.000
_cell.length_b   1.000
_cell.length_c   1.000
_cell.angle_alpha   90.00
_cell.angle_beta   90.00
_cell.angle_gamma   90.00
#
_symmetry.space_group_name_H-M   'P 1'
#
loop_
_entity.id
_entity.type
_entity.pdbx_description
1 polymer ?
#
loop_
_entity_poly.entity_id
_entity_poly.type
_entity_poly.pdbx_seq_one_letter_code
_entity_poly.pdbx_strand_id
1 'polypeptide(L)'
;MKIIYEMKMGNISENKDTSIYYYDLIFDKNSSIYADSNAKAYYDYIAKERGNYRLLMRSPKGKGSAYKENGKLIVSQPIGRDMYSYDEPALKWVIINEKKKKIGDYDCILAKTSTDTGIIFYAWFTPKIPIPEGPFRFKGLAGVILEVYNEINTIHISAIEIRKSNAGIYPLQYPKVYHVSKKDFLDKRKTFIANPKVEAPLDFIIKETDSGFESKKTVHKSINPNYLLD
;
A
#
# COMPACT_ATOMS: atom_id res chain seq x y z
N MET A 1 -4.63 16.99 4.43
CA MET A 1 -5.80 16.11 4.72
C MET A 1 -5.31 14.71 5.02
N LYS A 2 -6.11 13.90 5.69
CA LYS A 2 -5.88 12.45 5.87
C LYS A 2 -7.13 11.68 5.46
N ILE A 3 -6.93 10.60 4.70
CA ILE A 3 -7.95 9.60 4.41
C ILE A 3 -7.46 8.25 4.93
N ILE A 4 -8.34 7.51 5.59
CA ILE A 4 -8.11 6.12 5.95
C ILE A 4 -8.82 5.25 4.93
N TYR A 5 -8.08 4.32 4.33
CA TYR A 5 -8.59 3.34 3.39
C TYR A 5 -8.62 1.95 4.04
N GLU A 6 -9.71 1.23 3.81
CA GLU A 6 -9.78 -0.21 4.00
C GLU A 6 -9.50 -0.89 2.65
N MET A 7 -8.55 -1.82 2.63
CA MET A 7 -8.26 -2.69 1.49
C MET A 7 -8.68 -4.12 1.82
N LYS A 8 -9.57 -4.67 1.01
CA LYS A 8 -9.97 -6.07 1.00
C LYS A 8 -9.30 -6.79 -0.17
N MET A 9 -8.78 -7.98 0.09
CA MET A 9 -8.08 -8.80 -0.89
C MET A 9 -8.46 -10.27 -0.72
N GLY A 10 -8.85 -10.95 -1.80
CA GLY A 10 -9.29 -12.36 -1.78
C GLY A 10 -10.54 -12.59 -2.61
N ASN A 11 -11.30 -13.66 -2.32
CA ASN A 11 -12.61 -13.89 -2.93
C ASN A 11 -13.66 -12.99 -2.24
N ILE A 12 -13.73 -11.73 -2.68
CA ILE A 12 -14.58 -10.71 -2.06
C ILE A 12 -16.07 -11.04 -2.22
N SER A 13 -16.47 -11.66 -3.34
CA SER A 13 -17.87 -12.02 -3.62
C SER A 13 -18.46 -13.03 -2.63
N GLU A 14 -17.66 -13.96 -2.13
CA GLU A 14 -18.13 -14.98 -1.17
C GLU A 14 -17.77 -14.64 0.29
N ASN A 15 -17.06 -13.54 0.53
CA ASN A 15 -16.52 -13.15 1.84
C ASN A 15 -15.71 -14.27 2.53
N LYS A 16 -15.18 -15.22 1.75
CA LYS A 16 -14.27 -16.28 2.20
C LYS A 16 -12.84 -15.84 1.94
N ASP A 17 -11.94 -16.14 2.87
CA ASP A 17 -10.50 -15.90 2.74
C ASP A 17 -10.12 -14.44 2.42
N THR A 18 -10.95 -13.48 2.83
CA THR A 18 -10.69 -12.05 2.58
C THR A 18 -9.73 -11.49 3.62
N SER A 19 -8.57 -11.05 3.17
CA SER A 19 -7.60 -10.32 3.99
C SER A 19 -7.94 -8.83 4.00
N ILE A 20 -7.96 -8.24 5.20
CA ILE A 20 -8.25 -6.82 5.41
C ILE A 20 -7.00 -6.08 5.90
N TYR A 21 -6.75 -4.93 5.29
CA TYR A 21 -5.64 -4.03 5.58
C TYR A 21 -6.14 -2.60 5.71
N TYR A 22 -5.47 -1.79 6.53
CA TYR A 22 -5.78 -0.38 6.72
C TYR A 22 -4.58 0.48 6.34
N TYR A 23 -4.82 1.47 5.50
CA TYR A 23 -3.81 2.37 4.98
C TYR A 23 -4.21 3.81 5.21
N ASP A 24 -3.25 4.64 5.58
CA ASP A 24 -3.40 6.08 5.66
C ASP A 24 -2.88 6.72 4.37
N LEU A 25 -3.67 7.62 3.78
CA LEU A 25 -3.20 8.62 2.82
C LEU A 25 -3.17 9.98 3.51
N ILE A 26 -1.98 10.55 3.70
CA ILE A 26 -1.81 11.93 4.18
C ILE A 26 -1.31 12.75 3.00
N PHE A 27 -1.98 13.85 2.69
CA PHE A 27 -1.70 14.60 1.47
C PHE A 27 -2.06 16.08 1.58
N ASP A 28 -1.38 16.88 0.78
CA ASP A 28 -1.71 18.26 0.49
C ASP A 28 -1.65 18.52 -1.03
N LYS A 29 -1.46 19.76 -1.46
CA LYS A 29 -1.39 20.12 -2.89
C LYS A 29 -0.13 19.59 -3.59
N ASN A 30 0.97 19.45 -2.85
CA ASN A 30 2.31 19.21 -3.40
C ASN A 30 2.80 17.78 -3.11
N SER A 31 2.45 17.23 -1.94
CA SER A 31 3.01 15.99 -1.44
C SER A 31 1.96 15.04 -0.89
N SER A 32 2.27 13.74 -0.92
CA SER A 32 1.45 12.72 -0.27
C SER A 32 2.27 11.51 0.19
N ILE A 33 1.76 10.82 1.21
CA ILE A 33 2.26 9.52 1.65
C ILE A 33 1.08 8.57 1.85
N TYR A 34 1.15 7.42 1.19
CA TYR A 34 0.25 6.29 1.38
C TYR A 34 1.03 5.12 1.99
N ALA A 35 0.62 4.66 3.17
CA ALA A 35 1.26 3.52 3.85
C ALA A 35 0.30 2.87 4.86
N ASP A 36 0.65 1.67 5.34
CA ASP A 36 -0.11 1.00 6.41
C ASP A 36 -0.20 1.95 7.62
N SER A 37 -1.38 2.01 8.25
CA SER A 37 -1.66 2.98 9.32
C SER A 37 -0.70 2.87 10.53
N ASN A 38 -0.02 1.73 10.70
CA ASN A 38 0.99 1.53 11.74
C ASN A 38 2.44 1.72 11.26
N ALA A 39 2.67 1.83 9.94
CA ALA A 39 4.01 1.81 9.37
C ALA A 39 4.88 2.97 9.84
N LYS A 40 4.33 4.20 9.89
CA LYS A 40 5.10 5.38 10.31
C LYS A 40 5.67 5.21 11.72
N ALA A 41 4.83 4.86 12.68
CA ALA A 41 5.24 4.69 14.07
C ALA A 41 6.29 3.57 14.21
N TYR A 42 6.10 2.46 13.49
CA TYR A 42 7.04 1.34 13.47
C TYR A 42 8.42 1.71 12.91
N TYR A 43 8.48 2.34 11.73
CA TYR A 43 9.77 2.68 11.11
C TYR A 43 10.47 3.83 11.82
N ASP A 44 9.74 4.79 12.39
CA ASP A 44 10.33 5.83 13.24
C ASP A 44 10.94 5.23 14.52
N TYR A 45 10.33 4.20 15.10
CA TYR A 45 10.89 3.48 16.26
C TYR A 45 12.19 2.76 15.87
N ILE A 46 12.18 1.98 14.79
CA ILE A 46 13.37 1.23 14.34
C ILE A 46 14.54 2.16 13.99
N ALA A 47 14.26 3.30 13.35
CA ALA A 47 15.29 4.26 13.00
C ALA A 47 16.00 4.86 14.24
N LYS A 48 15.27 5.03 15.35
CA LYS A 48 15.81 5.58 16.61
C LYS A 48 16.62 4.58 17.41
N GLU A 49 16.18 3.32 17.47
CA GLU A 49 16.76 2.29 18.35
C GLU A 49 18.04 1.62 17.82
N ARG A 50 18.58 2.07 16.67
CA ARG A 50 19.85 1.60 16.06
C ARG A 50 20.04 0.06 16.04
N GLY A 51 18.95 -0.71 15.96
CA GLY A 51 19.00 -2.18 15.91
C GLY A 51 19.10 -2.90 17.27
N ASN A 52 18.78 -2.26 18.40
CA ASN A 52 18.62 -2.96 19.67
C ASN A 52 17.15 -3.44 19.82
N TYR A 53 16.86 -4.58 19.20
CA TYR A 53 15.49 -5.09 19.00
C TYR A 53 14.85 -5.68 20.27
N ARG A 54 14.42 -4.83 21.20
CA ARG A 54 13.26 -5.18 22.04
C ARG A 54 12.00 -4.75 21.30
N LEU A 55 11.51 -5.60 20.39
CA LEU A 55 10.34 -5.31 19.55
C LEU A 55 9.06 -5.29 20.38
N LEU A 56 8.75 -4.14 20.98
CA LEU A 56 7.47 -3.91 21.66
C LEU A 56 6.35 -3.56 20.67
N MET A 57 6.70 -3.23 19.41
CA MET A 57 5.75 -2.87 18.36
C MET A 57 5.60 -4.00 17.35
N ARG A 58 4.36 -4.33 17.01
CA ARG A 58 4.04 -5.26 15.92
C ARG A 58 4.45 -4.64 14.58
N SER A 59 5.13 -5.43 13.75
CA SER A 59 5.41 -5.03 12.36
C SER A 59 4.10 -4.70 11.63
N PRO A 60 4.07 -3.67 10.77
CA PRO A 60 2.92 -3.39 9.93
C PRO A 60 2.64 -4.57 9.00
N LYS A 61 1.35 -4.77 8.66
CA LYS A 61 0.94 -5.81 7.72
C LYS A 61 1.35 -5.42 6.29
N GLY A 62 1.11 -4.16 5.92
CA GLY A 62 1.61 -3.54 4.70
C GLY A 62 2.98 -2.92 4.92
N LYS A 63 4.04 -3.52 4.38
CA LYS A 63 5.40 -2.98 4.55
C LYS A 63 5.76 -1.89 3.55
N GLY A 64 5.05 -1.80 2.41
CA GLY A 64 5.33 -0.84 1.36
C GLY A 64 4.70 0.53 1.58
N SER A 65 5.13 1.51 0.80
CA SER A 65 4.57 2.86 0.78
C SER A 65 4.61 3.46 -0.62
N ALA A 66 3.79 4.50 -0.85
CA ALA A 66 3.85 5.35 -2.03
C ALA A 66 3.97 6.82 -1.57
N TYR A 67 5.12 7.42 -1.85
CA TYR A 67 5.45 8.80 -1.49
C TYR A 67 5.47 9.66 -2.75
N LYS A 68 4.69 10.74 -2.77
CA LYS A 68 4.69 11.73 -3.85
C LYS A 68 5.23 13.06 -3.34
N GLU A 69 6.08 13.68 -4.14
CA GLU A 69 6.54 15.04 -3.92
C GLU A 69 6.75 15.73 -5.26
N ASN A 70 6.19 16.93 -5.44
CA ASN A 70 6.37 17.76 -6.63
C ASN A 70 6.10 17.01 -7.95
N GLY A 71 5.06 16.17 -7.96
CA GLY A 71 4.64 15.39 -9.13
C GLY A 71 5.43 14.09 -9.35
N LYS A 72 6.55 13.87 -8.65
CA LYS A 72 7.29 12.60 -8.68
C LYS A 72 6.70 11.63 -7.66
N LEU A 73 6.34 10.43 -8.11
CA LEU A 73 5.85 9.35 -7.25
C LEU A 73 6.91 8.27 -7.11
N ILE A 74 7.29 7.96 -5.87
CA ILE A 74 8.23 6.88 -5.52
C ILE A 74 7.45 5.83 -4.75
N VAL A 75 7.47 4.61 -5.25
CA VAL A 75 6.89 3.44 -4.58
C VAL A 75 8.02 2.66 -3.92
N SER A 76 7.82 2.26 -2.68
CA SER A 76 8.71 1.34 -1.95
C SER A 76 7.97 0.06 -1.60
N GLN A 77 8.54 -1.08 -1.98
CA GLN A 77 7.96 -2.39 -1.73
C GLN A 77 9.06 -3.42 -1.40
N PRO A 78 8.81 -4.34 -0.46
CA PRO A 78 9.75 -5.40 -0.16
C PRO A 78 9.73 -6.47 -1.25
N ILE A 79 10.87 -7.11 -1.46
CA ILE A 79 11.02 -8.43 -2.08
C ILE A 79 11.82 -9.27 -1.08
N GLY A 80 11.23 -10.35 -0.56
CA GLY A 80 11.82 -11.09 0.54
C GLY A 80 12.05 -10.20 1.77
N ARG A 81 13.32 -10.07 2.20
CA ARG A 81 13.74 -9.23 3.34
C ARG A 81 14.16 -7.83 2.93
N ASP A 82 14.48 -7.63 1.66
CA ASP A 82 15.00 -6.38 1.14
C ASP A 82 13.86 -5.45 0.74
N MET A 83 14.04 -4.14 0.98
CA MET A 83 13.13 -3.10 0.50
C MET A 83 13.69 -2.51 -0.79
N TYR A 84 12.85 -2.40 -1.81
CA TYR A 84 13.19 -1.77 -3.08
C TYR A 84 12.34 -0.53 -3.28
N SER A 85 12.88 0.46 -3.98
CA SER A 85 12.12 1.62 -4.43
C SER A 85 12.29 1.84 -5.92
N TYR A 86 11.27 2.41 -6.56
CA TYR A 86 11.27 2.76 -7.96
C TYR A 86 10.38 3.97 -8.22
N ASP A 87 10.69 4.69 -9.30
CA ASP A 87 9.84 5.76 -9.79
C ASP A 87 8.59 5.16 -10.46
N GLU A 88 7.41 5.55 -9.98
CA GLU A 88 6.12 5.07 -10.49
C GLU A 88 5.56 6.07 -11.51
N PRO A 89 5.39 5.66 -12.78
CA PRO A 89 4.83 6.53 -13.81
C PRO A 89 3.36 6.83 -13.56
N ALA A 90 2.89 7.99 -14.05
CA ALA A 90 1.48 8.35 -13.97
C ALA A 90 0.60 7.39 -14.78
N LEU A 91 -0.54 7.01 -14.19
CA LEU A 91 -1.55 6.18 -14.84
C LEU A 91 -2.32 6.99 -15.89
N LYS A 92 -2.70 6.31 -16.99
CA LYS A 92 -3.53 6.89 -18.06
C LYS A 92 -4.99 6.54 -17.80
N TRP A 93 -5.75 7.52 -17.33
CA TRP A 93 -7.16 7.36 -17.01
C TRP A 93 -8.07 7.59 -18.22
N VAL A 94 -9.11 6.76 -18.31
CA VAL A 94 -10.25 6.96 -19.21
C VAL A 94 -11.49 7.20 -18.35
N ILE A 95 -12.08 8.38 -18.46
CA ILE A 95 -13.27 8.73 -17.69
C ILE A 95 -14.51 8.07 -18.30
N ILE A 96 -15.37 7.52 -17.45
CA ILE A 96 -16.63 6.87 -17.82
C ILE A 96 -17.77 7.79 -17.34
N ASN A 97 -17.98 8.90 -18.07
CA ASN A 97 -18.81 10.03 -17.65
C ASN A 97 -20.28 9.70 -17.34
N GLU A 98 -20.81 8.61 -17.90
CA GLU A 98 -22.19 8.18 -17.69
C GLU A 98 -22.43 7.57 -16.30
N LYS A 99 -21.37 7.13 -15.62
CA LYS A 99 -21.46 6.46 -14.32
C LYS A 99 -21.17 7.43 -13.19
N LYS A 100 -22.20 7.72 -12.40
CA LYS A 100 -22.15 8.52 -11.18
C LYS A 100 -22.63 7.69 -10.00
N LYS A 101 -22.00 7.87 -8.85
CA LYS A 101 -22.50 7.34 -7.58
C LYS A 101 -22.15 8.27 -6.43
N LYS A 102 -22.80 8.09 -5.30
CA LYS A 102 -22.48 8.80 -4.08
C LYS A 102 -21.68 7.89 -3.14
N ILE A 103 -20.58 8.39 -2.57
CA ILE A 103 -19.80 7.74 -1.52
C ILE A 103 -19.76 8.69 -0.32
N GLY A 104 -20.45 8.34 0.77
CA GLY A 104 -20.72 9.30 1.85
C GLY A 104 -21.48 10.52 1.32
N ASP A 105 -20.92 11.72 1.48
CA ASP A 105 -21.51 12.98 0.97
C ASP A 105 -20.95 13.42 -0.40
N TYR A 106 -20.07 12.60 -0.98
CA TYR A 106 -19.32 12.94 -2.18
C TYR A 106 -19.96 12.36 -3.42
N ASP A 107 -20.22 13.24 -4.39
CA ASP A 107 -20.64 12.82 -5.72
C ASP A 107 -19.39 12.42 -6.50
N CYS A 108 -19.39 11.19 -7.00
CA CYS A 108 -18.23 10.54 -7.60
C CYS A 108 -18.48 10.18 -9.07
N ILE A 109 -17.41 10.26 -9.85
CA ILE A 109 -17.36 9.89 -11.26
C ILE A 109 -16.47 8.65 -11.39
N LEU A 110 -16.84 7.73 -12.27
CA LEU A 110 -16.03 6.54 -12.54
C LEU A 110 -14.96 6.84 -13.59
N ALA A 111 -13.76 6.31 -13.35
CA ALA A 111 -12.71 6.21 -14.34
C ALA A 111 -12.16 4.78 -14.38
N LYS A 112 -11.55 4.39 -15.50
CA LYS A 112 -10.80 3.14 -15.62
C LYS A 112 -9.37 3.39 -16.07
N THR A 113 -8.47 2.50 -15.71
CA THR A 113 -7.08 2.47 -16.18
C THR A 113 -6.63 1.03 -16.36
N SER A 114 -5.64 0.84 -17.23
CA SER A 114 -4.90 -0.42 -17.32
C SER A 114 -3.53 -0.24 -16.68
N THR A 115 -3.06 -1.28 -15.99
CA THR A 115 -1.71 -1.34 -15.42
C THR A 115 -0.71 -1.89 -16.43
N ASP A 116 0.57 -1.77 -16.11
CA ASP A 116 1.67 -2.36 -16.87
C ASP A 116 1.68 -3.90 -16.87
N THR A 117 0.97 -4.53 -15.94
CA THR A 117 0.74 -5.98 -15.91
C THR A 117 -0.52 -6.42 -16.66
N GLY A 118 -1.29 -5.47 -17.22
CA GLY A 118 -2.52 -5.73 -17.98
C GLY A 118 -3.79 -5.84 -17.14
N ILE A 119 -3.71 -5.62 -15.82
CA ILE A 119 -4.88 -5.62 -14.93
C ILE A 119 -5.64 -4.30 -15.09
N ILE A 120 -6.96 -4.40 -15.31
CA ILE A 120 -7.86 -3.26 -15.36
C ILE A 120 -8.35 -2.91 -13.95
N PHE A 121 -8.23 -1.63 -13.61
CA PHE A 121 -8.79 -1.05 -12.39
C PHE A 121 -9.84 0.00 -12.71
N TYR A 122 -10.84 0.05 -11.86
CA TYR A 122 -11.90 1.05 -11.83
C TYR A 122 -11.72 1.91 -10.58
N ALA A 123 -11.86 3.22 -10.71
CA ALA A 123 -11.71 4.17 -9.62
C ALA A 123 -12.89 5.14 -9.59
N TRP A 124 -13.45 5.35 -8.40
CA TRP A 124 -14.44 6.39 -8.14
C TRP A 124 -13.75 7.59 -7.49
N PHE A 125 -13.77 8.73 -8.17
CA PHE A 125 -13.15 9.96 -7.68
C PHE A 125 -14.17 11.09 -7.54
N THR A 126 -13.91 12.03 -6.63
CA THR A 126 -14.79 13.18 -6.40
C THR A 126 -14.09 14.51 -6.71
N PRO A 127 -14.64 15.35 -7.62
CA PRO A 127 -14.13 16.70 -7.87
C PRO A 127 -14.30 17.66 -6.69
N LYS A 128 -15.13 17.32 -5.67
CA LYS A 128 -15.34 18.16 -4.48
C LYS A 128 -14.05 18.36 -3.66
N ILE A 129 -13.10 17.43 -3.76
CA ILE A 129 -11.75 17.58 -3.21
C ILE A 129 -10.81 17.59 -4.42
N PRO A 130 -10.50 18.76 -5.01
CA PRO A 130 -9.83 18.90 -6.30
C PRO A 130 -8.30 18.72 -6.16
N ILE A 131 -7.88 17.64 -5.52
CA ILE A 131 -6.48 17.26 -5.36
C ILE A 131 -6.32 15.88 -6.02
N PRO A 132 -5.42 15.71 -7.00
CA PRO A 132 -5.30 14.51 -7.83
C PRO A 132 -4.59 13.37 -7.09
N GLU A 133 -5.18 12.96 -5.97
CA GLU A 133 -4.63 12.02 -5.00
C GLU A 133 -5.52 10.81 -4.81
N GLY A 134 -4.96 9.74 -4.25
CA GLY A 134 -5.67 8.50 -4.05
C GLY A 134 -4.77 7.40 -3.47
N PRO A 135 -5.34 6.20 -3.24
CA PRO A 135 -4.64 5.12 -2.59
C PRO A 135 -3.49 4.61 -3.45
N PHE A 136 -2.36 4.31 -2.82
CA PHE A 136 -1.18 3.74 -3.47
C PHE A 136 -0.75 4.52 -4.72
N ARG A 137 -0.70 3.85 -5.89
CA ARG A 137 -0.34 4.43 -7.19
C ARG A 137 -1.50 5.11 -7.92
N PHE A 138 -2.74 4.95 -7.46
CA PHE A 138 -3.92 5.49 -8.11
C PHE A 138 -4.01 6.99 -7.83
N LYS A 139 -3.48 7.79 -8.76
CA LYS A 139 -3.38 9.26 -8.69
C LYS A 139 -3.60 9.87 -10.07
N GLY A 140 -3.76 11.19 -10.15
CA GLY A 140 -3.83 11.92 -11.43
C GLY A 140 -5.24 12.18 -11.99
N LEU A 141 -6.31 11.79 -11.29
CA LEU A 141 -7.68 12.18 -11.63
C LEU A 141 -7.97 13.60 -11.15
N ALA A 142 -8.96 14.29 -11.74
CA ALA A 142 -9.36 15.65 -11.37
C ALA A 142 -10.17 15.69 -10.06
N GLY A 143 -9.62 15.12 -9.00
CA GLY A 143 -10.24 14.95 -7.69
C GLY A 143 -9.63 13.77 -6.94
N VAL A 144 -9.93 13.68 -5.66
CA VAL A 144 -9.43 12.58 -4.83
C VAL A 144 -10.19 11.29 -5.14
N ILE A 145 -9.47 10.18 -5.20
CA ILE A 145 -10.04 8.84 -5.38
C ILE A 145 -10.53 8.30 -4.04
N LEU A 146 -11.81 7.95 -3.96
CA LEU A 146 -12.41 7.40 -2.75
C LEU A 146 -12.55 5.88 -2.79
N GLU A 147 -12.55 5.28 -3.96
CA GLU A 147 -12.68 3.83 -4.09
C GLU A 147 -11.96 3.33 -5.33
N VAL A 148 -11.31 2.17 -5.23
CA VAL A 148 -10.64 1.48 -6.34
C VAL A 148 -10.91 -0.02 -6.26
N TYR A 149 -11.22 -0.66 -7.38
CA TYR A 149 -11.34 -2.11 -7.48
C TYR A 149 -10.82 -2.61 -8.82
N ASN A 150 -10.34 -3.86 -8.86
CA ASN A 150 -9.97 -4.50 -10.12
C ASN A 150 -11.18 -5.15 -10.79
N GLU A 151 -11.08 -5.41 -12.09
CA GLU A 151 -12.17 -5.96 -12.90
C GLU A 151 -12.75 -7.28 -12.38
N ILE A 152 -11.90 -8.14 -11.81
CA ILE A 152 -12.30 -9.43 -11.24
C ILE A 152 -12.71 -9.35 -9.76
N ASN A 153 -12.76 -8.14 -9.18
CA ASN A 153 -13.17 -7.87 -7.81
C ASN A 153 -12.45 -8.72 -6.74
N THR A 154 -11.15 -8.99 -6.95
CA THR A 154 -10.29 -9.64 -5.96
C THR A 154 -9.54 -8.64 -5.08
N ILE A 155 -9.58 -7.36 -5.46
CA ILE A 155 -9.02 -6.23 -4.73
C ILE A 155 -10.06 -5.13 -4.69
N HIS A 156 -10.35 -4.63 -3.50
CA HIS A 156 -11.22 -3.48 -3.30
C HIS A 156 -10.65 -2.58 -2.21
N ILE A 157 -10.42 -1.31 -2.54
CA ILE A 157 -9.90 -0.28 -1.65
C ILE A 157 -10.98 0.78 -1.50
N SER A 158 -11.44 1.03 -0.28
CA SER A 158 -12.51 2.00 0.02
C SER A 158 -12.06 3.00 1.07
N ALA A 159 -12.29 4.29 0.84
CA ALA A 159 -12.12 5.32 1.85
C ALA A 159 -13.20 5.14 2.93
N ILE A 160 -12.77 4.95 4.18
CA ILE A 160 -13.67 4.74 5.32
C ILE A 160 -13.73 5.96 6.25
N GLU A 161 -12.71 6.83 6.21
CA GLU A 161 -12.67 8.05 7.01
C GLU A 161 -11.92 9.15 6.25
N ILE A 162 -12.45 10.38 6.29
CA ILE A 162 -11.80 11.57 5.74
C ILE A 162 -11.77 12.64 6.82
N ARG A 163 -10.57 13.15 7.13
CA ARG A 163 -10.40 14.19 8.14
C ARG A 163 -9.30 15.18 7.82
N LYS A 164 -9.35 16.35 8.47
CA LYS A 164 -8.21 17.27 8.50
C LYS A 164 -7.07 16.63 9.30
N SER A 165 -5.85 16.94 8.90
CA SER A 165 -4.63 16.46 9.56
C SER A 165 -3.52 17.47 9.34
N ASN A 166 -2.75 17.71 10.40
CA ASN A 166 -1.53 18.53 10.39
C ASN A 166 -0.27 17.65 10.48
N ALA A 167 -0.42 16.33 10.27
CA ALA A 167 0.72 15.42 10.23
C ALA A 167 1.64 15.78 9.06
N GLY A 168 2.95 15.83 9.33
CA GLY A 168 3.94 16.05 8.29
C GLY A 168 3.97 14.91 7.26
N ILE A 169 4.26 15.27 6.01
CA ILE A 169 4.30 14.35 4.87
C ILE A 169 5.76 14.13 4.50
N TYR A 170 6.26 12.95 4.85
CA TYR A 170 7.66 12.55 4.62
C TYR A 170 7.70 11.07 4.24
N PRO A 171 8.73 10.60 3.50
CA PRO A 171 8.91 9.19 3.22
C PRO A 171 9.15 8.40 4.52
N LEU A 172 8.79 7.11 4.51
CA LEU A 172 9.06 6.23 5.63
C LEU A 172 10.57 5.94 5.77
N GLN A 173 11.03 5.87 7.01
CA GLN A 173 12.44 5.62 7.35
C GLN A 173 12.77 4.13 7.36
N TYR A 174 12.80 3.52 6.19
CA TYR A 174 13.23 2.13 6.04
C TYR A 174 14.74 1.98 6.38
N PRO A 175 15.16 0.90 7.07
CA PRO A 175 16.57 0.71 7.44
C PRO A 175 17.53 0.65 6.24
N LYS A 176 17.10 0.02 5.15
CA LYS A 176 17.86 -0.08 3.89
C LYS A 176 16.89 -0.18 2.72
N VAL A 177 17.15 0.58 1.66
CA VAL A 177 16.34 0.60 0.44
C VAL A 177 17.25 0.55 -0.78
N TYR A 178 16.94 -0.32 -1.74
CA TYR A 178 17.62 -0.39 -3.02
C TYR A 178 16.77 0.29 -4.10
N HIS A 179 17.25 1.39 -4.66
CA HIS A 179 16.58 2.04 -5.78
C HIS A 179 16.88 1.29 -7.08
N VAL A 180 15.83 0.94 -7.83
CA VAL A 180 15.91 0.19 -9.09
C VAL A 180 14.92 0.74 -10.10
N SER A 181 15.06 0.39 -11.38
CA SER A 181 14.00 0.68 -12.35
C SER A 181 12.75 -0.14 -12.03
N LYS A 182 11.57 0.37 -12.40
CA LYS A 182 10.31 -0.35 -12.23
C LYS A 182 10.35 -1.72 -12.94
N LYS A 183 10.95 -1.78 -14.14
CA LYS A 183 11.11 -3.04 -14.88
C LYS A 183 11.94 -4.06 -14.09
N ASP A 184 13.09 -3.64 -13.57
CA ASP A 184 13.96 -4.54 -12.78
C ASP A 184 13.28 -5.01 -11.51
N PHE A 185 12.49 -4.14 -10.87
CA PHE A 185 11.66 -4.51 -9.71
C PHE A 185 10.67 -5.62 -10.07
N LEU A 186 9.91 -5.46 -11.17
CA LEU A 186 8.95 -6.46 -11.64
C LEU A 186 9.61 -7.80 -11.97
N ASP A 187 10.78 -7.78 -12.62
CA ASP A 187 11.54 -8.98 -12.98
C ASP A 187 12.10 -9.71 -11.74
N LYS A 188 12.67 -8.96 -10.78
CA LYS A 188 13.11 -9.50 -9.48
C LYS A 188 11.95 -10.14 -8.73
N ARG A 189 10.80 -9.45 -8.68
CA ARG A 189 9.59 -9.93 -8.01
C ARG A 189 9.06 -11.21 -8.65
N LYS A 190 8.99 -11.27 -9.98
CA LYS A 190 8.58 -12.47 -10.72
C LYS A 190 9.49 -13.66 -10.40
N THR A 191 10.79 -13.43 -10.37
CA THR A 191 11.79 -14.44 -10.02
C THR A 191 11.61 -14.96 -8.58
N PHE A 192 11.38 -14.05 -7.62
CA PHE A 192 11.11 -14.40 -6.23
C PHE A 192 9.83 -15.23 -6.06
N ILE A 193 8.74 -14.86 -6.73
CA ILE A 193 7.47 -15.60 -6.69
C ILE A 193 7.61 -17.00 -7.28
N ALA A 194 8.38 -17.16 -8.35
CA ALA A 194 8.63 -18.46 -8.98
C ALA A 194 9.49 -19.38 -8.08
N ASN A 195 10.42 -18.83 -7.29
CA ASN A 195 11.35 -19.58 -6.46
C ASN A 195 11.36 -19.10 -4.99
N PRO A 196 10.25 -19.25 -4.23
CA PRO A 196 10.12 -18.68 -2.89
C PRO A 196 11.02 -19.38 -1.85
N LYS A 197 11.57 -20.57 -2.16
CA LYS A 197 12.42 -21.35 -1.25
C LYS A 197 13.79 -20.72 -0.98
N VAL A 198 14.22 -19.76 -1.78
CA VAL A 198 15.54 -19.12 -1.61
C VAL A 198 15.49 -17.97 -0.58
N GLU A 199 14.32 -17.37 -0.34
CA GLU A 199 14.23 -16.12 0.44
C GLU A 199 12.90 -15.92 1.22
N ALA A 200 12.18 -16.98 1.59
CA ALA A 200 11.01 -16.84 2.47
C ALA A 200 11.44 -16.27 3.85
N PRO A 201 10.78 -15.21 4.37
CA PRO A 201 11.08 -14.74 5.71
C PRO A 201 10.74 -15.83 6.74
N LEU A 202 11.74 -16.19 7.55
CA LEU A 202 11.51 -16.93 8.78
C LEU A 202 11.02 -15.90 9.79
N ASP A 203 9.75 -15.96 10.15
CA ASP A 203 9.28 -15.24 11.33
C ASP A 203 9.67 -16.08 12.56
N PHE A 204 10.35 -15.44 13.51
CA PHE A 204 10.61 -16.02 14.82
C PHE A 204 9.48 -15.60 15.75
N ILE A 205 8.65 -16.56 16.16
CA ILE A 205 7.74 -16.37 17.28
C ILE A 205 8.52 -16.71 18.54
N ILE A 206 8.75 -15.71 19.40
CA ILE A 206 9.29 -15.93 20.74
C ILE A 206 8.09 -16.16 21.66
N LYS A 207 7.96 -17.37 22.22
CA LYS A 207 7.03 -17.66 23.32
C LYS A 207 7.80 -17.64 24.63
N GLU A 208 7.24 -16.98 25.62
CA GLU A 208 7.71 -17.07 27.01
C GLU A 208 7.11 -18.32 27.65
N THR A 209 7.95 -19.19 28.20
CA THR A 209 7.55 -20.37 28.98
C THR A 209 8.20 -20.32 30.35
N ASP A 210 7.70 -21.09 31.30
CA ASP A 210 8.20 -21.13 32.69
C ASP A 210 9.69 -21.54 32.81
N SER A 211 10.28 -22.03 31.72
CA SER A 211 11.68 -22.45 31.60
C SER A 211 12.56 -21.50 30.75
N GLY A 212 12.03 -20.37 30.27
CA GLY A 212 12.76 -19.37 29.45
C GLY A 212 12.06 -19.02 28.12
N PHE A 213 12.79 -18.34 27.23
CA PHE A 213 12.28 -17.96 25.91
C PHE A 213 12.51 -19.07 24.88
N GLU A 214 11.44 -19.56 24.25
CA GLU A 214 11.51 -20.55 23.18
C GLU A 214 11.23 -19.88 21.82
N SER A 215 12.18 -19.95 20.89
CA SER A 215 12.00 -19.43 19.52
C SER A 215 11.49 -20.52 18.59
N LYS A 216 10.28 -20.36 18.02
CA LYS A 216 9.77 -21.24 16.96
C LYS A 216 9.89 -20.57 15.59
N LYS A 217 10.49 -21.27 14.64
CA LYS A 217 10.52 -20.89 13.22
C LYS A 217 9.16 -21.20 12.61
N THR A 218 8.50 -20.19 12.04
CA THR A 218 7.27 -20.40 11.25
C THR A 218 7.47 -19.80 9.86
N VAL A 219 7.16 -20.59 8.83
CA VAL A 219 7.16 -20.13 7.44
C VAL A 219 5.77 -19.57 7.16
N HIS A 220 5.59 -18.26 7.33
CA HIS A 220 4.37 -17.61 6.84
C HIS A 220 4.55 -17.23 5.37
N LYS A 221 3.68 -17.77 4.50
CA LYS A 221 3.47 -17.22 3.15
C LYS A 221 2.71 -15.89 3.27
N SER A 222 3.31 -14.86 3.86
CA SER A 222 2.74 -13.52 3.81
C SER A 222 3.03 -12.92 2.44
N ILE A 223 2.15 -13.15 1.47
CA ILE A 223 2.17 -12.39 0.22
C ILE A 223 1.89 -10.94 0.64
N ASN A 224 2.82 -10.02 0.34
CA ASN A 224 2.58 -8.61 0.60
C ASN A 224 1.37 -8.16 -0.22
N PRO A 225 0.33 -7.59 0.40
CA PRO A 225 -0.88 -7.18 -0.32
C PRO A 225 -0.60 -6.19 -1.46
N ASN A 226 0.45 -5.38 -1.33
CA ASN A 226 0.82 -4.41 -2.37
C ASN A 226 1.36 -5.08 -3.64
N TYR A 227 1.77 -6.35 -3.59
CA TYR A 227 2.20 -7.08 -4.78
C TYR A 227 1.11 -7.22 -5.84
N LEU A 228 -0.16 -7.16 -5.45
CA LEU A 228 -1.29 -7.33 -6.37
C LEU A 228 -1.82 -6.00 -6.93
N LEU A 229 -1.21 -4.88 -6.55
CA LEU A 229 -1.59 -3.53 -7.00
C LEU A 229 -0.78 -3.05 -8.22
N ASP A 230 0.16 -3.87 -8.70
CA ASP A 230 1.04 -3.57 -9.83
C ASP A 230 0.48 -4.06 -11.17
#